data_AF-A0A6B3H9C5-F1
#
_entry.id   AF-A0A6B3H9C5-F1
#
_cell.length_a   1.000
_cell.length_b   1.000
_cell.length_c   1.000
_cell.angle_alpha   90.00
_cell.angle_beta   90.00
_cell.angle_gamma   90.00
#
_symmetry.space_group_name_H-M   'P 1'
#
loop_
_entity.id
_entity.type
_entity.pdbx_description
1 polymer ?
#
loop_
_entity_poly.entity_id
_entity_poly.type
_entity_poly.pdbx_seq_one_letter_code
_entity_poly.pdbx_strand_id
1 'polypeptide(L)' 'VDLFATPEGYVVNEVNHAPGFRAVASATGADIPSAIGRYVQELLA' A
#
# COMPACT_ATOMS: atom_id res chain seq x y z
N VAL A 1 -4.92 -0.45 -0.05
CA VAL A 1 -6.36 -0.61 0.27
C VAL A 1 -7.02 0.66 -0.18
N ASP A 2 -7.96 0.52 -1.08
CA ASP A 2 -8.60 1.68 -1.69
C ASP A 2 -9.88 1.96 -0.91
N LEU A 3 -10.08 3.23 -0.57
CA LEU A 3 -11.18 3.67 0.27
C LEU A 3 -12.02 4.70 -0.48
N PHE A 4 -13.34 4.63 -0.29
CA PHE A 4 -14.24 5.72 -0.61
C PHE A 4 -14.53 6.54 0.64
N ALA A 5 -14.47 7.87 0.51
CA ALA A 5 -14.99 8.76 1.52
C ALA A 5 -16.52 8.88 1.37
N THR A 6 -17.24 8.71 2.47
CA THR A 6 -18.69 8.92 2.58
C THR A 6 -18.96 9.93 3.70
N PRO A 7 -20.17 10.50 3.79
CA PRO A 7 -20.54 11.37 4.91
C PRO A 7 -20.40 10.73 6.29
N GLU A 8 -20.46 9.39 6.37
CA GLU A 8 -20.40 8.60 7.60
C GLU A 8 -18.99 8.06 7.91
N GLY A 9 -18.01 8.25 7.03
CA GLY A 9 -16.63 7.81 7.23
C GLY A 9 -15.98 7.26 5.96
N TYR A 10 -15.10 6.27 6.11
CA TYR A 10 -14.45 5.59 4.99
C TYR A 10 -14.97 4.17 4.84
N VAL A 11 -15.23 3.75 3.60
CA VAL A 11 -15.63 2.38 3.26
C VAL A 11 -14.56 1.75 2.37
N VAL A 12 -14.23 0.48 2.62
CA VAL A 12 -13.30 -0.29 1.80
C VAL A 12 -13.92 -0.56 0.44
N ASN A 13 -13.24 -0.14 -0.61
CA ASN A 13 -13.59 -0.46 -1.99
C ASN A 13 -12.86 -1.73 -2.45
N GLU A 14 -11.54 -1.76 -2.31
CA GLU A 14 -10.72 -2.82 -2.89
C GLU A 14 -9.46 -3.12 -2.08
N VAL A 15 -9.06 -4.40 -2.10
CA VAL A 15 -7.76 -4.87 -1.62
C VAL A 15 -6.99 -5.46 -2.79
N ASN A 16 -5.95 -4.76 -3.20
CA ASN A 16 -5.07 -5.16 -4.28
C ASN A 16 -3.95 -6.09 -3.78
N HIS A 17 -3.81 -7.27 -4.39
CA HIS A 17 -2.77 -8.24 -4.03
C HIS A 17 -1.38 -7.85 -4.54
N ALA A 18 -1.30 -7.09 -5.65
CA ALA A 18 -0.05 -6.62 -6.26
C ALA A 18 -0.20 -5.17 -6.77
N PRO A 19 -0.25 -4.17 -5.87
CA PRO A 19 -0.49 -2.78 -6.25
C PRO A 19 0.72 -2.17 -6.97
N GLY A 20 0.48 -1.38 -8.01
CA GLY A 20 1.52 -0.54 -8.60
C GLY A 20 1.88 0.62 -7.66
N PHE A 21 3.15 0.73 -7.27
CA PHE A 21 3.58 1.69 -6.23
C PHE A 21 4.53 2.79 -6.69
N ARG A 22 4.97 2.81 -7.97
CA ARG A 22 5.95 3.80 -8.46
C ARG A 22 5.49 5.25 -8.27
N ALA A 23 4.25 5.54 -8.67
CA ALA A 23 3.69 6.89 -8.55
C ALA A 23 3.50 7.30 -7.07
N VAL A 24 3.10 6.35 -6.23
CA VAL A 24 2.90 6.58 -4.79
C VAL A 24 4.23 6.90 -4.11
N ALA A 25 5.29 6.11 -4.39
CA ALA A 25 6.62 6.36 -3.85
C ALA A 25 7.12 7.76 -4.25
N SER A 26 6.93 8.15 -5.51
CA SER A 26 7.33 9.48 -5.98
C SER A 26 6.53 10.61 -5.33
N ALA A 27 5.22 10.43 -5.11
CA ALA A 27 4.35 11.47 -4.58
C ALA A 27 4.48 11.65 -3.05
N THR A 28 4.82 10.58 -2.34
CA THR A 28 4.84 10.55 -0.86
C THR A 28 6.24 10.57 -0.26
N GLY A 29 7.27 10.24 -1.06
CA GLY A 29 8.63 10.00 -0.56
C GLY A 29 8.78 8.71 0.26
N ALA A 30 7.73 7.88 0.34
CA ALA A 30 7.80 6.60 1.04
C ALA A 30 8.66 5.59 0.28
N ASP A 31 9.57 4.92 0.99
CA ASP A 31 10.37 3.81 0.46
C ASP A 31 9.57 2.50 0.49
N ILE A 32 8.63 2.40 -0.44
CA ILE A 32 7.75 1.25 -0.60
C ILE A 32 8.53 -0.03 -0.99
N PRO A 33 9.48 0.00 -1.96
CA PRO A 33 10.23 -1.20 -2.33
C PRO A 33 11.00 -1.82 -1.17
N SER A 34 11.72 -1.03 -0.36
CA SER A 34 12.47 -1.57 0.77
C SER A 34 11.56 -2.13 1.86
N ALA A 35 10.39 -1.52 2.08
CA ALA A 35 9.41 -2.04 3.03
C ALA A 35 8.89 -3.42 2.61
N ILE A 36 8.56 -3.61 1.33
CA ILE A 36 8.17 -4.92 0.79
C ILE A 36 9.30 -5.93 0.95
N GLY A 37 10.52 -5.56 0.55
CA GLY A 37 11.69 -6.44 0.64
C GLY A 37 11.98 -6.90 2.07
N ARG A 38 11.89 -6.00 3.05
CA ARG A 38 12.06 -6.32 4.47
C ARG A 38 11.00 -7.31 4.95
N TYR A 39 9.73 -7.07 4.62
CA TYR A 39 8.65 -7.98 5.01
C TYR A 39 8.84 -9.39 4.43
N VAL A 40 9.28 -9.49 3.17
CA VAL A 40 9.60 -10.78 2.56
C VAL A 40 10.75 -11.48 3.30
N GLN A 41 11.80 -10.74 3.69
CA GLN A 41 12.90 -11.31 4.47
C GLN A 41 12.45 -11.79 5.85
N GLU A 42 11.61 -11.02 6.55
CA GLU A 42 11.03 -11.41 7.84
C GLU A 42 10.18 -12.68 7.75
N LEU A 43 9.49 -12.91 6.62
CA LEU A 43 8.67 -14.09 6.41
C LEU A 43 9.49 -15.36 6.09
N LEU A 44 10.66 -15.19 5.47
CA LEU A 44 11.50 -16.29 4.99
C LEU A 44 12.61 -16.71 5.96
N ALA A 45 12.81 -15.96 7.05
CA ALA A 45 13.77 -16.25 8.12
C ALA A 45 13.13 -17.14 9.20
#